data_AF-A0A1C7HLA9-F1
#
_entry.id   AF-A0A1C7HLA9-F1
#
_cell.length_a   1.000
_cell.length_b   1.000
_cell.length_c   1.000
_cell.angle_alpha   90.00
_cell.angle_beta   90.00
_cell.angle_gamma   90.00
#
_symmetry.space_group_name_H-M   'P 1'
#
loop_
_entity.id
_entity.type
_entity.pdbx_description
1 polymer ?
#
loop_
_entity_poly.entity_id
_entity_poly.type
_entity_poly.pdbx_seq_one_letter_code
_entity_poly.pdbx_strand_id
1 'polypeptide(L)'
;MKVLMVFDQTQAGLGGKESPDLAMGGKPMAIGSCHMFEKTLTDMGGSICATLYCGDGTFAQDPDTNGKRFAAMSKKLNPDVVICGPCFNYGNYGKMAAKTAQTINELTNIPAFAIMSEECGAAIDEFKDHVTILKMPKKGGTGLPQSLAMMCEFALKLAKKEDVSEMIREHAYH
;
A
#
# COMPACT_ATOMS: atom_id res chain seq x y z
N MET A 1 -16.58 1.73 3.72
CA MET A 1 -15.26 2.29 3.32
C MET A 1 -14.86 1.69 1.97
N LYS A 2 -14.46 2.51 1.00
CA LYS A 2 -13.87 2.11 -0.28
C LYS A 2 -12.35 2.19 -0.20
N VAL A 3 -11.68 1.06 -0.35
CA VAL A 3 -10.21 0.97 -0.32
C VAL A 3 -9.67 0.81 -1.72
N LEU A 4 -8.64 1.58 -2.05
CA LEU A 4 -7.82 1.37 -3.24
C LEU A 4 -6.50 0.72 -2.85
N MET A 5 -6.15 -0.37 -3.53
CA MET A 5 -4.87 -1.06 -3.33
C MET A 5 -3.86 -0.66 -4.39
N VAL A 6 -2.59 -0.55 -4.02
CA VAL A 6 -1.45 -0.37 -4.94
C VAL A 6 -0.44 -1.49 -4.75
N PHE A 7 -0.22 -2.30 -5.79
CA PHE A 7 0.67 -3.46 -5.78
C PHE A 7 1.82 -3.39 -6.79
N ASP A 8 2.90 -4.11 -6.50
CA ASP A 8 3.85 -4.51 -7.54
C ASP A 8 3.27 -5.66 -8.38
N GLN A 9 4.02 -6.11 -9.39
CA GLN A 9 3.67 -7.26 -10.21
C GLN A 9 3.43 -8.53 -9.36
N THR A 10 4.24 -8.72 -8.31
CA THR A 10 4.21 -9.93 -7.47
C THR A 10 2.95 -9.96 -6.63
N GLN A 11 2.66 -8.87 -5.90
CA GLN A 11 1.49 -8.79 -5.04
C GLN A 11 0.19 -8.63 -5.84
N ALA A 12 0.25 -8.20 -7.10
CA ALA A 12 -0.90 -8.23 -8.00
C ALA A 12 -1.19 -9.63 -8.56
N GLY A 13 -0.23 -10.56 -8.50
CA GLY A 13 -0.33 -11.87 -9.16
C GLY A 13 -0.22 -11.79 -10.68
N LEU A 14 0.47 -10.76 -11.20
CA LEU A 14 0.60 -10.46 -12.63
C LEU A 14 2.03 -10.63 -13.15
N GLY A 15 2.93 -11.18 -12.33
CA GLY A 15 4.32 -11.49 -12.67
C GLY A 15 5.15 -11.76 -11.41
N GLY A 16 6.33 -12.33 -11.58
CA GLY A 16 7.30 -12.50 -10.50
C GLY A 16 8.44 -11.50 -10.55
N LYS A 17 9.57 -11.86 -9.93
CA LYS A 17 10.81 -11.05 -9.97
C LYS A 17 11.40 -10.93 -11.37
N GLU A 18 11.07 -11.86 -12.24
CA GLU A 18 11.45 -11.93 -13.64
C GLU A 18 10.66 -10.97 -14.55
N SER A 19 9.59 -10.35 -14.06
CA SER A 19 8.76 -9.39 -14.81
C SER A 19 8.69 -8.02 -14.13
N PRO A 20 9.84 -7.37 -13.84
CA PRO A 20 9.87 -6.07 -13.17
C PRO A 20 9.38 -4.93 -14.07
N ASP A 21 9.22 -5.19 -15.35
CA ASP A 21 8.82 -4.27 -16.42
C ASP A 21 7.30 -4.25 -16.69
N LEU A 22 6.49 -4.85 -15.81
CA LEU A 22 5.03 -4.79 -15.92
C LEU A 22 4.56 -3.33 -16.03
N ALA A 23 3.82 -3.02 -17.10
CA ALA A 23 3.27 -1.69 -17.29
C ALA A 23 2.24 -1.35 -16.21
N MET A 24 2.14 -0.06 -15.86
CA MET A 24 1.13 0.40 -14.92
C MET A 24 -0.29 0.11 -15.43
N GLY A 25 -1.15 -0.42 -14.56
CA GLY A 25 -2.53 -0.73 -14.88
C GLY A 25 -3.43 -0.77 -13.65
N GLY A 26 -4.68 -1.18 -13.85
CA GLY A 26 -5.64 -1.34 -12.76
C GLY A 26 -6.76 -2.31 -13.08
N LYS A 27 -7.34 -2.93 -12.04
CA LYS A 27 -8.54 -3.77 -12.10
C LYS A 27 -9.59 -3.23 -11.13
N PRO A 28 -10.88 -3.15 -11.51
CA PRO A 28 -11.96 -2.70 -10.63
C PRO A 28 -12.42 -3.80 -9.66
N MET A 29 -11.47 -4.49 -9.04
CA MET A 29 -11.70 -5.61 -8.12
C MET A 29 -10.47 -5.85 -7.25
N ALA A 30 -10.65 -6.61 -6.17
CA ALA A 30 -9.55 -7.22 -5.44
C ALA A 30 -8.81 -8.24 -6.31
N ILE A 31 -7.48 -8.20 -6.31
CA ILE A 31 -6.62 -9.19 -6.97
C ILE A 31 -5.43 -9.52 -6.07
N GLY A 32 -4.68 -10.56 -6.42
CA GLY A 32 -3.39 -10.85 -5.79
C GLY A 32 -3.50 -10.95 -4.27
N SER A 33 -2.64 -10.26 -3.55
CA SER A 33 -2.49 -10.37 -2.09
C SER A 33 -3.72 -9.93 -1.27
N CYS A 34 -4.72 -9.29 -1.89
CA CYS A 34 -5.98 -8.90 -1.27
C CYS A 34 -6.70 -10.06 -0.56
N HIS A 35 -6.64 -11.27 -1.12
CA HIS A 35 -7.32 -12.45 -0.56
C HIS A 35 -6.94 -12.74 0.91
N MET A 36 -5.78 -12.26 1.38
CA MET A 36 -5.32 -12.47 2.74
C MET A 36 -6.08 -11.62 3.78
N PHE A 37 -6.72 -10.53 3.38
CA PHE A 37 -7.37 -9.59 4.32
C PHE A 37 -8.74 -9.08 3.85
N GLU A 38 -9.16 -9.40 2.62
CA GLU A 38 -10.44 -8.96 2.05
C GLU A 38 -11.64 -9.34 2.92
N LYS A 39 -11.65 -10.54 3.50
CA LYS A 39 -12.70 -10.95 4.44
C LYS A 39 -12.74 -10.06 5.67
N THR A 40 -11.58 -9.80 6.30
CA THR A 40 -11.48 -8.91 7.47
C THR A 40 -11.99 -7.51 7.14
N LEU A 41 -11.61 -6.98 5.98
CA LEU A 41 -12.09 -5.67 5.51
C LEU A 41 -13.61 -5.66 5.30
N THR A 42 -14.15 -6.73 4.71
CA THR A 42 -15.59 -6.89 4.46
C THR A 42 -16.38 -7.00 5.76
N ASP A 43 -15.89 -7.78 6.73
CA ASP A 43 -16.50 -7.91 8.06
C ASP A 43 -16.55 -6.56 8.81
N MET A 44 -15.62 -5.64 8.50
CA MET A 44 -15.59 -4.25 9.00
C MET A 44 -16.47 -3.26 8.21
N GLY A 45 -17.22 -3.72 7.20
CA GLY A 45 -18.03 -2.85 6.32
C GLY A 45 -17.20 -2.07 5.29
N GLY A 46 -16.00 -2.55 4.98
CA GLY A 46 -15.15 -2.04 3.90
C GLY A 46 -15.21 -2.90 2.64
N SER A 47 -14.74 -2.37 1.52
CA SER A 47 -14.56 -3.12 0.28
C SER A 47 -13.39 -2.56 -0.53
N ILE A 48 -12.73 -3.42 -1.31
CA ILE A 48 -11.68 -3.01 -2.24
C ILE A 48 -12.35 -2.59 -3.55
N CYS A 49 -12.33 -1.28 -3.85
CA CYS A 49 -13.00 -0.76 -5.04
C CYS A 49 -12.18 -0.94 -6.32
N ALA A 50 -10.86 -0.97 -6.19
CA ALA A 50 -9.94 -1.28 -7.28
C ALA A 50 -8.56 -1.65 -6.73
N THR A 51 -7.77 -2.28 -7.60
CA THR A 51 -6.35 -2.54 -7.38
C THR A 51 -5.57 -1.96 -8.55
N LEU A 52 -4.69 -1.01 -8.28
CA LEU A 52 -3.71 -0.51 -9.24
C LEU A 52 -2.41 -1.30 -9.08
N TYR A 53 -1.66 -1.46 -10.17
CA TYR A 53 -0.40 -2.18 -10.15
C TYR A 53 0.61 -1.55 -11.11
N CYS A 54 1.89 -1.79 -10.85
CA CYS A 54 3.01 -1.46 -11.72
C CYS A 54 4.16 -2.42 -11.40
N GLY A 55 4.99 -2.78 -12.38
CA GLY A 55 6.25 -3.44 -12.11
C GLY A 55 7.18 -2.54 -11.29
N ASP A 56 7.87 -3.11 -10.31
CA ASP A 56 8.82 -2.36 -9.47
C ASP A 56 9.99 -1.77 -10.28
N GLY A 57 10.46 -2.47 -11.32
CA GLY A 57 11.43 -1.96 -12.28
C GLY A 57 10.89 -0.84 -13.16
N THR A 58 9.67 -0.98 -13.70
CA THR A 58 8.97 0.10 -14.44
C THR A 58 8.85 1.35 -13.58
N PHE A 59 8.47 1.18 -12.31
CA PHE A 59 8.36 2.30 -11.38
C PHE A 59 9.72 2.98 -11.16
N ALA A 60 10.77 2.19 -10.94
CA ALA A 60 12.12 2.68 -10.64
C ALA A 60 12.76 3.48 -11.78
N GLN A 61 12.34 3.27 -13.04
CA GLN A 61 12.85 4.03 -14.19
C GLN A 61 12.43 5.52 -14.16
N ASP A 62 11.24 5.81 -13.65
CA ASP A 62 10.71 7.18 -13.50
C ASP A 62 9.72 7.25 -12.32
N PRO A 63 10.24 7.28 -11.07
CA PRO A 63 9.40 7.22 -9.87
C PRO A 63 8.43 8.40 -9.76
N ASP A 64 8.82 9.59 -10.21
CA ASP A 64 8.01 10.79 -10.08
C ASP A 64 6.83 10.78 -11.06
N THR A 65 7.06 10.40 -12.33
CA THR A 65 5.97 10.29 -13.30
C THR A 65 5.02 9.16 -12.92
N ASN A 66 5.55 7.99 -12.51
CA ASN A 66 4.70 6.87 -12.12
C ASN A 66 3.91 7.17 -10.83
N GLY A 67 4.52 7.80 -9.83
CA GLY A 67 3.83 8.26 -8.62
C GLY A 67 2.69 9.24 -8.94
N LYS A 68 2.93 10.22 -9.82
CA LYS A 68 1.89 11.17 -10.28
C LYS A 68 0.74 10.46 -11.01
N ARG A 69 1.04 9.42 -11.80
CA ARG A 69 0.01 8.60 -12.45
C ARG A 69 -0.85 7.85 -11.43
N PHE A 70 -0.25 7.24 -10.40
CA PHE A 70 -0.99 6.62 -9.30
C PHE A 70 -1.88 7.64 -8.57
N ALA A 71 -1.37 8.85 -8.28
CA ALA A 71 -2.15 9.92 -7.67
C ALA A 71 -3.33 10.36 -8.55
N ALA A 72 -3.12 10.55 -9.85
CA ALA A 72 -4.18 10.89 -10.79
C ALA A 72 -5.27 9.81 -10.87
N MET A 73 -4.89 8.53 -10.92
CA MET A 73 -5.83 7.40 -10.92
C MET A 73 -6.57 7.29 -9.58
N SER A 74 -5.89 7.49 -8.46
CA SER A 74 -6.51 7.50 -7.13
C SER A 74 -7.55 8.61 -7.01
N LYS A 75 -7.21 9.82 -7.47
CA LYS A 75 -8.14 10.95 -7.53
C LYS A 75 -9.37 10.66 -8.41
N LYS A 76 -9.19 10.00 -9.55
CA LYS A 76 -10.28 9.61 -10.45
C LYS A 76 -11.22 8.57 -9.82
N LEU A 77 -10.65 7.59 -9.11
CA LEU A 77 -11.42 6.53 -8.44
C LEU A 77 -12.08 7.00 -7.15
N ASN A 78 -11.55 8.05 -6.53
CA ASN A 78 -12.04 8.69 -5.31
C ASN A 78 -12.39 7.66 -4.20
N PRO A 79 -11.43 6.81 -3.78
CA PRO A 79 -11.57 5.93 -2.62
C PRO A 79 -11.54 6.75 -1.33
N ASP A 80 -11.93 6.11 -0.22
CA ASP A 80 -11.85 6.73 1.11
C ASP A 80 -10.42 6.67 1.68
N VAL A 81 -9.61 5.69 1.24
CA VAL A 81 -8.22 5.47 1.66
C VAL A 81 -7.46 4.66 0.60
N VAL A 82 -6.15 4.89 0.48
CA VAL A 82 -5.24 4.08 -0.36
C VAL A 82 -4.26 3.31 0.50
N ILE A 83 -4.12 2.01 0.24
CA ILE A 83 -3.11 1.16 0.89
C ILE A 83 -2.05 0.78 -0.15
N CYS A 84 -0.81 1.19 0.12
CA CYS A 84 0.37 0.84 -0.67
C CYS A 84 1.12 -0.30 0.03
N GLY A 85 0.81 -1.54 -0.32
CA GLY A 85 1.25 -2.74 0.42
C GLY A 85 0.09 -3.73 0.56
N PRO A 86 0.31 -4.92 1.14
CA PRO A 86 1.46 -5.31 1.95
C PRO A 86 2.73 -5.63 1.16
N CYS A 87 3.84 -4.97 1.49
CA CYS A 87 5.12 -5.15 0.81
C CYS A 87 5.93 -6.34 1.32
N PHE A 88 5.61 -6.90 2.49
CA PHE A 88 6.44 -7.93 3.13
C PHE A 88 7.91 -7.50 3.14
N ASN A 89 8.81 -8.42 2.78
CA ASN A 89 10.26 -8.22 2.68
C ASN A 89 10.73 -7.89 1.24
N TYR A 90 9.88 -7.30 0.40
CA TYR A 90 10.22 -6.92 -0.98
C TYR A 90 10.70 -5.47 -1.06
N GLY A 91 12.01 -5.25 -0.95
CA GLY A 91 12.60 -3.90 -0.81
C GLY A 91 12.26 -2.91 -1.95
N ASN A 92 12.38 -3.32 -3.21
CA ASN A 92 12.04 -2.45 -4.35
C ASN A 92 10.56 -2.05 -4.35
N TYR A 93 9.68 -3.01 -4.04
CA TYR A 93 8.27 -2.74 -3.89
C TYR A 93 8.00 -1.83 -2.68
N GLY A 94 8.75 -1.99 -1.58
CA GLY A 94 8.72 -1.06 -0.44
C GLY A 94 8.98 0.39 -0.86
N LYS A 95 10.02 0.64 -1.67
CA LYS A 95 10.31 1.98 -2.22
C LYS A 95 9.17 2.50 -3.11
N MET A 96 8.67 1.67 -4.02
CA MET A 96 7.53 2.00 -4.87
C MET A 96 6.29 2.38 -4.03
N ALA A 97 5.98 1.59 -3.01
CA ALA A 97 4.82 1.79 -2.15
C ALA A 97 4.93 3.08 -1.33
N ALA A 98 6.06 3.32 -0.67
CA ALA A 98 6.28 4.51 0.13
C ALA A 98 6.27 5.79 -0.73
N LYS A 99 6.99 5.80 -1.86
CA LYS A 99 6.98 6.92 -2.81
C LYS A 99 5.58 7.20 -3.37
N THR A 100 4.82 6.15 -3.68
CA THR A 100 3.44 6.29 -4.18
C THR A 100 2.52 6.88 -3.11
N ALA A 101 2.57 6.36 -1.88
CA ALA A 101 1.78 6.87 -0.77
C ALA A 101 2.09 8.35 -0.47
N GLN A 102 3.37 8.71 -0.40
CA GLN A 102 3.81 10.11 -0.27
C GLN A 102 3.20 10.98 -1.39
N THR A 103 3.37 10.57 -2.66
CA THR A 103 2.91 11.35 -3.82
C THR A 103 1.38 11.52 -3.83
N ILE A 104 0.63 10.51 -3.39
CA ILE A 104 -0.84 10.60 -3.26
C ILE A 104 -1.21 11.62 -2.18
N ASN A 105 -0.56 11.60 -1.02
CA ASN A 105 -0.81 12.54 0.07
C ASN A 105 -0.43 13.98 -0.30
N GLU A 106 0.62 14.18 -1.09
CA GLU A 106 1.05 15.50 -1.56
C GLU A 106 0.10 16.11 -2.60
N LEU A 107 -0.48 15.28 -3.48
CA LEU A 107 -1.23 15.74 -4.65
C LEU A 107 -2.75 15.58 -4.52
N THR A 108 -3.23 14.92 -3.47
CA THR A 108 -4.65 14.63 -3.27
C THR A 108 -5.03 14.77 -1.79
N ASN A 109 -6.33 14.81 -1.51
CA ASN A 109 -6.85 14.80 -0.13
C ASN A 109 -7.23 13.38 0.35
N ILE A 110 -6.80 12.34 -0.39
CA ILE A 110 -7.09 10.95 -0.05
C ILE A 110 -5.95 10.45 0.85
N PRO A 111 -6.24 9.96 2.07
CA PRO A 111 -5.19 9.45 2.93
C PRO A 111 -4.59 8.17 2.32
N ALA A 112 -3.27 8.14 2.21
CA ALA A 112 -2.50 7.01 1.74
C ALA A 112 -1.39 6.66 2.73
N PHE A 113 -1.13 5.37 2.90
CA PHE A 113 -0.03 4.87 3.74
C PHE A 113 0.61 3.64 3.13
N ALA A 114 1.81 3.31 3.60
CA ALA A 114 2.52 2.09 3.22
C ALA A 114 2.58 1.10 4.38
N ILE A 115 2.79 -0.19 4.07
CA ILE A 115 2.99 -1.23 5.07
C ILE A 115 3.98 -2.28 4.58
N MET A 116 5.05 -2.48 5.35
CA MET A 116 6.20 -3.30 4.95
C MET A 116 6.98 -3.86 6.15
N SER A 117 7.80 -4.88 5.92
CA SER A 117 8.68 -5.45 6.95
C SER A 117 10.01 -4.70 7.06
N GLU A 118 10.71 -4.94 8.16
CA GLU A 118 11.99 -4.28 8.48
C GLU A 118 13.06 -4.53 7.42
N GLU A 119 12.97 -5.65 6.69
CA GLU A 119 13.86 -5.95 5.55
C GLU A 119 13.73 -4.95 4.40
N CYS A 120 12.69 -4.09 4.38
CA CYS A 120 12.56 -2.95 3.47
C CYS A 120 13.31 -1.70 3.96
N GLY A 121 14.36 -1.84 4.78
CA GLY A 121 15.09 -0.75 5.45
C GLY A 121 15.42 0.46 4.58
N ALA A 122 15.90 0.26 3.35
CA ALA A 122 16.22 1.37 2.45
C ALA A 122 15.01 2.24 2.06
N ALA A 123 13.80 1.68 2.02
CA ALA A 123 12.57 2.46 1.82
C ALA A 123 12.12 3.12 3.13
N ILE A 124 12.28 2.43 4.25
CA ILE A 124 11.91 2.95 5.58
C ILE A 124 12.76 4.18 5.91
N ASP A 125 14.08 4.07 5.79
CA ASP A 125 15.02 5.16 6.08
C ASP A 125 14.79 6.38 5.20
N GLU A 126 14.36 6.17 3.95
CA GLU A 126 14.13 7.23 2.98
C GLU A 126 12.78 7.93 3.18
N PHE A 127 11.74 7.24 3.66
CA PHE A 127 10.35 7.74 3.59
C PHE A 127 9.59 7.81 4.92
N LYS A 128 10.09 7.24 6.03
CA LYS A 128 9.37 7.21 7.32
C LYS A 128 8.99 8.59 7.86
N ASP A 129 9.77 9.62 7.56
CA ASP A 129 9.51 11.02 7.96
C ASP A 129 8.56 11.76 7.00
N HIS A 130 8.21 11.15 5.87
CA HIS A 130 7.40 11.75 4.80
C HIS A 130 6.01 11.11 4.66
N VAL A 131 5.87 9.85 5.06
CA VAL A 131 4.61 9.10 4.99
C VAL A 131 4.55 8.05 6.08
N THR A 132 3.35 7.77 6.58
CA THR A 132 3.17 6.66 7.53
C THR A 132 3.53 5.34 6.86
N ILE A 133 4.50 4.64 7.44
CA ILE A 133 4.88 3.28 7.07
C ILE A 133 4.61 2.35 8.24
N LEU A 134 3.57 1.52 8.14
CA LEU A 134 3.23 0.53 9.16
C LEU A 134 4.19 -0.67 9.10
N LYS A 135 4.48 -1.21 10.28
CA LYS A 135 5.25 -2.44 10.49
C LYS A 135 4.40 -3.66 10.17
N MET A 136 5.02 -4.63 9.50
CA MET A 136 4.48 -5.98 9.39
C MET A 136 5.62 -7.01 9.37
N PRO A 137 5.37 -8.28 9.69
CA PRO A 137 6.34 -9.34 9.47
C PRO A 137 6.64 -9.55 7.98
N LYS A 138 7.79 -10.15 7.68
CA LYS A 138 8.07 -10.70 6.35
C LYS A 138 7.04 -11.76 5.94
N LYS A 139 7.06 -12.15 4.66
CA LYS A 139 6.16 -13.19 4.14
C LYS A 139 6.34 -14.50 4.94
N GLY A 140 5.25 -15.02 5.48
CA GLY A 140 5.25 -16.23 6.33
C GLY A 140 5.75 -16.03 7.76
N GLY A 141 6.03 -14.79 8.18
CA GLY A 141 6.43 -14.48 9.55
C GLY A 141 5.29 -14.58 10.56
N THR A 142 5.65 -14.85 11.82
CA THR A 142 4.72 -14.84 12.96
C THR A 142 4.07 -13.47 13.14
N GLY A 143 2.77 -13.43 13.39
CA GLY A 143 2.03 -12.18 13.58
C GLY A 143 1.42 -11.57 12.31
N LEU A 144 1.61 -12.22 11.15
CA LEU A 144 1.11 -11.68 9.88
C LEU A 144 -0.42 -11.46 9.86
N PRO A 145 -1.27 -12.40 10.33
CA PRO A 145 -2.72 -12.15 10.40
C PRO A 145 -3.08 -10.93 11.26
N GLN A 146 -2.38 -10.73 12.37
CA GLN A 146 -2.58 -9.60 13.27
C GLN A 146 -2.19 -8.27 12.60
N SER A 147 -1.06 -8.22 11.91
CA SER A 147 -0.65 -7.02 11.17
C SER A 147 -1.59 -6.68 10.02
N LEU A 148 -2.13 -7.69 9.32
CA LEU A 148 -3.13 -7.47 8.27
C LEU A 148 -4.47 -6.97 8.84
N ALA A 149 -4.89 -7.48 10.00
CA ALA A 149 -6.07 -6.97 10.69
C ALA A 149 -5.88 -5.51 11.16
N MET A 150 -4.71 -5.21 11.75
CA MET A 150 -4.35 -3.85 12.18
C MET A 150 -4.29 -2.89 10.98
N MET A 151 -3.77 -3.32 9.83
CA MET A 151 -3.80 -2.56 8.58
C MET A 151 -5.23 -2.19 8.17
N CYS A 152 -6.17 -3.13 8.23
CA CYS A 152 -7.58 -2.89 7.91
C CYS A 152 -8.23 -1.90 8.91
N GLU A 153 -7.92 -2.03 10.20
CA GLU A 153 -8.41 -1.12 11.24
C GLU A 153 -7.86 0.31 11.04
N PHE A 154 -6.57 0.43 10.76
CA PHE A 154 -5.93 1.72 10.48
C PHE A 154 -6.56 2.40 9.27
N ALA A 155 -6.78 1.65 8.19
CA ALA A 155 -7.48 2.13 6.99
C ALA A 155 -8.91 2.61 7.30
N LEU A 156 -9.66 1.87 8.14
CA LEU A 156 -11.00 2.25 8.56
C LEU A 156 -11.01 3.57 9.34
N LYS A 157 -10.06 3.74 10.27
CA LYS A 157 -9.94 4.97 11.07
C LYS A 157 -9.57 6.17 10.21
N LEU A 158 -8.65 6.01 9.26
CA LEU A 158 -8.34 7.04 8.27
C LEU A 158 -9.56 7.43 7.43
N ALA A 159 -10.30 6.44 6.91
CA ALA A 159 -11.51 6.67 6.12
C ALA A 159 -12.59 7.42 6.92
N LYS A 160 -12.67 7.21 8.24
CA LYS A 160 -13.58 7.90 9.15
C LYS A 160 -13.05 9.23 9.69
N LYS A 161 -11.80 9.61 9.35
CA LYS A 161 -11.11 10.80 9.87
C LYS A 161 -11.00 10.79 11.41
N GLU A 162 -10.83 9.61 11.99
CA GLU A 162 -10.55 9.45 13.42
C GLU A 162 -9.08 9.78 13.72
N ASP A 163 -8.78 10.07 14.99
CA ASP A 163 -7.39 10.19 15.44
C ASP A 163 -6.70 8.82 15.40
N VAL A 164 -5.53 8.77 14.77
CA VAL A 164 -4.70 7.58 14.57
C VAL A 164 -3.30 7.73 15.18
N SER A 165 -3.06 8.79 15.94
CA SER A 165 -1.72 9.14 16.46
C SER A 165 -1.12 8.04 17.34
N GLU A 166 -1.95 7.37 18.15
CA GLU A 166 -1.53 6.25 18.99
C GLU A 166 -1.12 5.03 18.14
N MET A 167 -1.93 4.66 17.14
CA MET A 167 -1.60 3.57 16.22
C MET A 167 -0.32 3.84 15.44
N ILE A 168 -0.08 5.09 15.01
CA ILE A 168 1.16 5.47 14.34
C ILE A 168 2.35 5.28 15.30
N ARG A 169 2.23 5.74 16.55
CA ARG A 169 3.29 5.60 17.55
C ARG A 169 3.65 4.13 17.80
N GLU A 170 2.66 3.26 17.91
CA GLU A 170 2.87 1.84 18.23
C GLU A 170 3.29 1.00 17.02
N HIS A 171 2.68 1.25 15.87
CA HIS A 171 2.75 0.35 14.72
C HIS A 171 3.53 0.89 13.53
N ALA A 172 3.91 2.16 13.48
CA ALA A 172 4.73 2.70 12.39
C ALA A 172 6.23 2.67 12.69
N TYR A 173 7.05 2.79 11.65
CA TYR A 173 8.48 3.10 11.77
C TYR A 173 8.67 4.60 12.07
N HIS A 174 9.71 4.91 12.85
CA HIS A 174 10.13 6.26 13.27
C HIS A 174 11.65 6.37 13.15
#